data_AF-A0A847VMG0-F1
#
_entry.id   AF-A0A847VMG0-F1
#
_cell.length_a   1.000
_cell.length_b   1.000
_cell.length_c   1.000
_cell.angle_alpha   90.00
_cell.angle_beta   90.00
_cell.angle_gamma   90.00
#
_symmetry.space_group_name_H-M   'P 1'
#
loop_
_entity.id
_entity.type
_entity.pdbx_description
1 polymer ?
#
loop_
_entity_poly.entity_id
_entity_poly.type
_entity_poly.pdbx_seq_one_letter_code
_entity_poly.pdbx_strand_id
1 'polypeptide(L)'
;RSVVNNRPDFEHGPDQPTHAALEAAARAAGLEYRFLPVDGAYQSPAQVAAFARLMAELPRPILVFCRSGARSARLYLAALQAA
;
A
#
# COMPACT_ATOMS: atom_id res chain seq x y z
N ARG A 1 -6.45 11.10 7.35
CA ARG A 1 -6.59 10.57 5.96
C ARG A 1 -5.55 9.47 5.78
N SER A 2 -5.80 8.41 5.01
CA SER A 2 -5.03 7.16 5.11
C SER A 2 -3.86 7.03 4.13
N VAL A 3 -2.90 6.17 4.46
CA VAL A 3 -1.76 5.78 3.62
C VAL A 3 -1.70 4.25 3.53
N VAL A 4 -1.56 3.71 2.31
CA VAL A 4 -1.33 2.29 2.06
C VAL A 4 0.02 2.11 1.36
N ASN A 5 0.93 1.39 2.02
CA ASN A 5 2.26 1.06 1.49
C ASN A 5 2.24 -0.34 0.86
N ASN A 6 2.50 -0.40 -0.45
CA ASN A 6 2.61 -1.66 -1.21
C ASN A 6 4.04 -2.10 -1.52
N ARG A 7 5.04 -1.43 -0.94
CA ARG A 7 6.46 -1.72 -1.16
C ARG A 7 7.02 -2.56 -0.02
N PRO A 8 7.50 -3.79 -0.26
CA PRO A 8 8.25 -4.57 0.72
C PRO A 8 9.48 -3.82 1.23
N ASP A 9 9.86 -4.08 2.48
CA ASP A 9 11.08 -3.52 3.06
C ASP A 9 12.33 -3.99 2.31
N PHE A 10 13.35 -3.14 2.32
CA PHE A 10 14.68 -3.41 1.76
C PHE A 10 14.72 -3.75 0.25
N GLU A 11 13.65 -3.52 -0.50
CA GLU A 11 13.61 -3.76 -1.96
C GLU A 11 14.75 -3.04 -2.71
N HIS A 12 15.18 -1.88 -2.22
CA HIS A 12 16.28 -1.11 -2.81
C HIS A 12 17.50 -1.00 -1.88
N GLY A 13 17.64 -1.93 -0.94
CA GLY A 13 18.72 -1.93 0.04
C GLY A 13 18.36 -1.22 1.36
N PRO A 14 19.35 -1.07 2.26
CA PRO A 14 19.15 -0.65 3.64
C PRO A 14 18.72 0.81 3.81
N ASP A 15 19.01 1.66 2.82
CA ASP A 15 18.65 3.09 2.86
C ASP A 15 17.17 3.36 2.57
N GLN A 16 16.42 2.32 2.15
CA GLN A 16 14.98 2.40 2.06
C GLN A 16 14.37 2.56 3.47
N PRO A 17 13.55 3.59 3.73
CA PRO A 17 12.77 3.66 4.96
C PRO A 17 11.88 2.41 5.12
N THR A 18 11.96 1.76 6.28
CA THR A 18 11.16 0.57 6.58
C THR A 18 9.69 0.94 6.74
N HIS A 19 8.81 -0.05 6.58
CA HIS A 19 7.38 0.14 6.81
C HIS A 19 7.12 0.63 8.24
N ALA A 20 7.93 0.20 9.21
CA ALA A 20 7.80 0.60 10.62
C ALA A 20 8.16 2.09 10.82
N ALA A 21 9.23 2.56 10.19
CA ALA A 21 9.58 3.98 10.22
C ALA A 21 8.51 4.85 9.54
N LEU A 22 7.98 4.38 8.41
CA LEU A 22 6.91 5.06 7.68
C LEU A 22 5.59 5.04 8.45
N GLU A 23 5.27 3.94 9.14
CA GLU A 23 4.09 3.84 10.01
C GLU A 23 4.16 4.83 11.17
N ALA A 24 5.32 4.90 11.85
CA ALA A 24 5.53 5.83 12.94
C ALA A 24 5.36 7.29 12.47
N ALA A 25 5.95 7.64 11.32
CA ALA A 25 5.79 8.98 10.72
C ALA A 25 4.34 9.28 10.31
N ALA A 26 3.64 8.33 9.69
CA ALA A 26 2.25 8.50 9.31
C ALA A 26 1.35 8.72 10.54
N ARG A 27 1.54 7.91 11.59
CA ARG A 27 0.78 8.03 12.85
C ARG A 27 1.08 9.35 13.57
N ALA A 28 2.34 9.78 13.61
CA ALA A 28 2.72 11.08 14.17
C ALA A 28 2.06 12.26 13.41
N ALA A 29 1.78 12.09 12.12
CA ALA A 29 1.04 13.05 11.30
C ALA A 29 -0.49 12.92 11.38
N GLY A 30 -1.03 12.04 12.26
CA GLY A 30 -2.47 11.81 12.39
C GLY A 30 -3.09 11.04 11.20
N LEU A 31 -2.29 10.24 10.49
CA LEU A 31 -2.72 9.43 9.35
C LEU A 31 -2.88 7.97 9.78
N GLU A 32 -3.93 7.32 9.27
CA GLU A 32 -4.06 5.86 9.31
C GLU A 32 -3.04 5.26 8.34
N TYR A 33 -2.32 4.23 8.77
CA TYR A 33 -1.31 3.56 7.95
C TYR A 33 -1.63 2.07 7.80
N ARG A 34 -1.53 1.55 6.58
CA ARG A 34 -1.66 0.13 6.29
C ARG A 34 -0.50 -0.35 5.44
N PHE A 35 0.03 -1.51 5.79
CA PHE A 35 1.09 -2.17 5.07
C PHE A 35 0.53 -3.40 4.35
N LEU A 36 0.56 -3.39 3.02
CA LEU A 36 0.14 -4.52 2.18
C LEU A 36 1.19 -4.70 1.08
N PRO A 37 2.37 -5.27 1.40
CA PRO A 37 3.45 -5.44 0.45
C PRO A 37 3.04 -6.40 -0.67
N VAL A 38 3.36 -6.03 -1.91
CA VAL A 38 3.13 -6.88 -3.07
C VAL A 38 4.37 -6.92 -3.96
N ASP A 39 4.52 -8.04 -4.68
CA ASP A 39 5.58 -8.22 -5.67
C ASP A 39 5.39 -7.27 -6.87
N GLY A 40 6.48 -6.94 -7.55
CA GLY A 40 6.47 -6.03 -8.71
C GLY A 40 5.77 -6.61 -9.94
N ALA A 41 5.92 -7.91 -10.18
CA ALA A 41 5.43 -8.61 -11.35
C ALA A 41 4.03 -9.20 -11.12
N TYR A 42 3.73 -9.67 -9.91
CA TYR A 42 2.47 -10.37 -9.62
C TYR A 42 1.78 -9.87 -8.35
N GLN A 43 0.46 -9.79 -8.40
CA GLN A 43 -0.42 -9.55 -7.25
C GLN A 43 -1.48 -10.65 -7.22
N SER A 44 -1.57 -11.39 -6.12
CA SER A 44 -2.49 -12.51 -6.00
C SER A 44 -3.94 -12.05 -5.85
N PRO A 45 -4.95 -12.89 -6.21
CA PRO A 45 -6.35 -12.58 -5.94
C PRO A 45 -6.64 -12.23 -4.48
N ALA A 46 -5.95 -12.88 -3.54
CA ALA A 46 -6.06 -12.57 -2.12
C ALA A 46 -5.52 -11.17 -1.78
N GLN A 47 -4.40 -10.75 -2.37
CA GLN A 47 -3.86 -9.40 -2.21
C GLN A 47 -4.79 -8.34 -2.83
N VAL A 48 -5.38 -8.63 -3.99
CA VAL A 48 -6.36 -7.76 -4.63
C VAL A 48 -7.60 -7.59 -3.75
N ALA A 49 -8.15 -8.67 -3.20
CA ALA A 49 -9.29 -8.63 -2.29
C ALA A 49 -8.96 -7.89 -0.98
N ALA A 50 -7.78 -8.12 -0.40
CA ALA A 50 -7.31 -7.38 0.77
C ALA A 50 -7.21 -5.88 0.49
N PHE A 51 -6.67 -5.51 -0.67
CA PHE A 51 -6.60 -4.11 -1.09
C PHE A 51 -7.98 -3.47 -1.29
N ALA A 52 -8.92 -4.18 -1.94
CA ALA A 52 -10.29 -3.71 -2.13
C ALA A 52 -10.97 -3.39 -0.79
N ARG A 53 -10.80 -4.26 0.21
CA ARG A 53 -11.29 -4.01 1.57
C ARG A 53 -10.67 -2.76 2.19
N LEU A 54 -9.36 -2.57 2.05
CA LEU A 54 -8.71 -1.34 2.53
C LEU A 54 -9.30 -0.09 1.86
N MET A 55 -9.59 -0.12 0.56
CA MET A 55 -10.18 1.02 -0.15
C MET A 55 -11.62 1.32 0.28
N ALA A 56 -12.35 0.32 0.76
CA ALA A 56 -13.72 0.46 1.28
C ALA A 56 -13.74 0.96 2.74
N GLU A 57 -12.80 0.50 3.57
CA GLU A 57 -12.81 0.73 5.03
C GLU A 57 -12.05 1.99 5.46
N LEU A 58 -11.04 2.43 4.71
CA LEU A 58 -10.12 3.49 5.15
C LEU A 58 -10.66 4.93 4.96
N PRO A 59 -10.41 5.85 5.92
CA PRO A 59 -10.75 7.26 5.79
C PRO A 59 -10.12 7.95 4.58
N ARG A 60 -10.98 8.51 3.71
CA ARG A 60 -10.56 9.26 2.51
C ARG A 60 -10.04 10.66 2.84
N PRO A 61 -9.22 11.26 1.95
CA PRO A 61 -8.51 10.65 0.83
C PRO A 61 -7.45 9.62 1.28
N ILE A 62 -7.18 8.65 0.41
CA ILE A 62 -6.19 7.58 0.63
C ILE A 62 -5.02 7.78 -0.33
N LEU A 63 -3.80 7.87 0.20
CA LEU A 63 -2.57 7.76 -0.58
C LEU A 63 -2.18 6.29 -0.68
N VAL A 64 -1.98 5.78 -1.88
CA VAL A 64 -1.47 4.43 -2.11
C VAL A 64 -0.15 4.54 -2.87
N PHE A 65 0.91 3.92 -2.36
CA PHE A 65 2.24 4.05 -2.97
C PHE A 65 3.05 2.76 -2.94
N CYS A 66 4.05 2.69 -3.81
CA CYS A 66 5.11 1.70 -3.78
C CYS A 66 6.46 2.39 -4.06
N ARG A 67 7.35 1.84 -4.91
CA ARG A 67 8.55 2.57 -5.35
C ARG A 67 8.25 3.64 -6.40
N SER A 68 7.54 3.27 -7.47
CA SER A 68 7.27 4.12 -8.63
C SER A 68 5.78 4.35 -8.91
N GLY A 69 4.91 3.84 -8.04
CA GLY A 69 3.45 3.86 -8.22
C GLY A 69 2.88 2.71 -9.07
N ALA A 70 3.67 2.03 -9.90
CA ALA A 70 3.18 1.03 -10.85
C ALA A 70 2.41 -0.15 -10.19
N ARG A 71 2.92 -0.71 -9.08
CA ARG A 71 2.21 -1.79 -8.34
C ARG A 71 0.88 -1.31 -7.78
N SER A 72 0.88 -0.13 -7.18
CA SER A 72 -0.31 0.47 -6.56
C SER A 72 -1.39 0.74 -7.60
N ALA A 73 -1.01 1.23 -8.79
CA ALA A 73 -1.93 1.42 -9.91
C ALA A 73 -2.51 0.08 -10.41
N ARG A 74 -1.68 -0.95 -10.59
CA ARG A 74 -2.15 -2.30 -11.00
C ARG A 74 -3.10 -2.90 -9.98
N LEU A 75 -2.74 -2.84 -8.69
CA LEU A 75 -3.54 -3.36 -7.59
C LEU A 75 -4.89 -2.64 -7.49
N TYR A 76 -4.91 -1.31 -7.70
CA TYR A 76 -6.14 -0.53 -7.76
C TYR A 76 -7.03 -0.93 -8.94
N LEU A 77 -6.47 -1.03 -10.14
CA LEU A 77 -7.23 -1.47 -11.33
C LEU A 77 -7.78 -2.88 -11.17
N ALA A 78 -6.99 -3.81 -10.65
CA ALA A 78 -7.42 -5.18 -10.39
C ALA A 78 -8.56 -5.23 -9.35
N ALA A 79 -8.48 -4.41 -8.31
CA ALA A 79 -9.53 -4.34 -7.29
C ALA A 79 -10.85 -3.77 -7.83
N LEU A 80 -10.81 -2.82 -8.77
CA LEU A 80 -12.02 -2.32 -9.43
C LEU A 80 -12.68 -3.35 -10.35
N GLN A 81 -11.91 -4.29 -10.91
CA GLN A 81 -12.42 -5.34 -11.79
C GLN A 81 -12.93 -6.58 -11.04
N ALA A 82 -12.50 -6.75 -9.79
CA ALA A 82 -12.93 -7.85 -8.92
C ALA A 82 -14.18 -7.50 -8.07
N ALA A 83 -14.68 -6.27 -8.19
CA ALA A 83 -15.83 -5.74 -7.45
C ALA A 83 -17.15 -5.88 -8.22
#